data_AF-A0A2A2SES6-F1
#
_entry.id   AF-A0A2A2SES6-F1
#
_cell.length_a   1.000
_cell.length_b   1.000
_cell.length_c   1.000
_cell.angle_alpha   90.00
_cell.angle_beta   90.00
_cell.angle_gamma   90.00
#
_symmetry.space_group_name_H-M   'P 1'
#
loop_
_entity.id
_entity.type
_entity.pdbx_description
1 polymer ?
#
loop_
_entity_poly.entity_id
_entity_poly.type
_entity_poly.pdbx_seq_one_letter_code
_entity_poly.pdbx_strand_id
1 'polypeptide(L)'
;MAEKIGSGEDRYLAPGTRVRRDAYWNGDEHLMSEFGVVVHCWLDDEIGLFDCYIAFFGDALPTGEPAEKPYVLRYAAVSLAALVE
;
A
#
# COMPACT_ATOMS: atom_id res chain seq x y z
N MET A 1 1.39 -14.37 -19.05
CA MET A 1 1.95 -13.04 -18.75
C MET A 1 1.15 -12.52 -17.57
N ALA A 2 1.76 -12.39 -16.39
CA ALA A 2 1.07 -11.83 -15.23
C ALA A 2 1.20 -10.30 -15.32
N GLU A 3 0.07 -9.62 -15.51
CA GLU A 3 0.01 -8.16 -15.42
C GLU A 3 0.44 -7.74 -14.02
N LYS A 4 1.35 -6.75 -13.95
CA LYS A 4 1.94 -6.27 -12.69
C LYS A 4 0.83 -5.68 -11.81
N ILE A 5 0.47 -6.41 -10.77
CA ILE A 5 -0.37 -5.92 -9.69
C ILE A 5 0.54 -5.16 -8.73
N GLY A 6 0.38 -3.84 -8.69
CA GLY A 6 1.34 -2.90 -8.10
C GLY A 6 1.91 -1.97 -9.17
N SER A 7 1.21 -0.88 -9.45
CA SER A 7 1.62 0.18 -10.38
C SER A 7 2.48 1.25 -9.68
N GLY A 8 3.17 0.90 -8.59
CA GLY A 8 4.05 1.80 -7.86
C GLY A 8 5.44 1.87 -8.47
N GLU A 9 6.06 3.05 -8.43
CA GLU A 9 7.51 3.19 -8.65
C GLU A 9 8.25 2.80 -7.36
N ASP A 10 9.38 2.10 -7.48
CA ASP A 10 10.24 1.84 -6.32
C ASP A 10 10.91 3.14 -5.89
N ARG A 11 10.39 3.76 -4.83
CA ARG A 11 10.92 5.00 -4.27
C ARG A 11 10.50 5.13 -2.82
N TYR A 12 11.21 5.99 -2.11
CA TYR A 12 10.82 6.40 -0.77
C TYR A 12 9.42 7.05 -0.78
N LEU A 13 8.51 6.52 0.04
CA LEU A 13 7.22 7.12 0.34
C LEU A 13 7.25 7.70 1.75
N ALA A 14 7.02 9.01 1.88
CA ALA A 14 7.07 9.68 3.18
C ALA A 14 5.94 9.20 4.10
N PRO A 15 6.14 9.13 5.43
CA PRO A 15 5.05 8.93 6.38
C PRO A 15 3.91 9.92 6.15
N GLY A 16 2.67 9.45 6.21
CA GLY A 16 1.48 10.23 5.87
C GLY A 16 1.06 10.15 4.40
N THR A 17 1.90 9.61 3.51
CA THR A 17 1.51 9.39 2.11
C THR A 17 0.32 8.44 2.03
N ARG A 18 -0.73 8.85 1.31
CA ARG A 18 -1.90 8.01 1.00
C ARG A 18 -1.56 7.06 -0.13
N VAL A 19 -1.95 5.79 0.02
CA VAL A 19 -1.65 4.75 -0.95
C VAL A 19 -2.86 3.88 -1.23
N ARG A 20 -2.90 3.30 -2.43
CA ARG A 20 -3.78 2.20 -2.82
C ARG A 20 -2.93 0.96 -3.11
N ARG A 21 -3.34 -0.19 -2.59
CA ARG A 21 -2.79 -1.50 -2.93
C ARG A 21 -3.84 -2.27 -3.70
N ASP A 22 -3.49 -2.77 -4.87
CA ASP A 22 -4.38 -3.62 -5.66
C ASP A 22 -3.93 -5.08 -5.51
N ALA A 23 -4.86 -6.00 -5.27
CA ALA A 23 -4.56 -7.42 -5.10
C ALA A 23 -5.69 -8.32 -5.60
N TYR A 24 -5.33 -9.43 -6.23
CA TYR A 24 -6.26 -10.53 -6.46
C TYR A 24 -6.33 -11.40 -5.21
N TRP A 25 -7.54 -11.71 -4.78
CA TRP A 25 -7.76 -12.59 -3.64
C TRP A 25 -7.96 -14.03 -4.13
N ASN A 26 -7.18 -14.99 -3.62
CA ASN A 26 -7.37 -16.43 -3.82
C ASN A 26 -7.60 -16.92 -5.26
N GLY A 27 -6.98 -16.28 -6.26
CA GLY A 27 -7.13 -16.67 -7.67
C GLY A 27 -8.47 -16.24 -8.30
N ASP A 28 -9.23 -15.41 -7.59
CA ASP A 28 -10.36 -14.69 -8.16
C ASP A 28 -9.83 -13.58 -9.09
N GLU A 29 -10.42 -13.46 -10.28
CA GLU A 29 -10.05 -12.43 -11.26
C GLU A 29 -10.51 -11.01 -10.83
N HIS A 30 -11.24 -10.91 -9.71
CA HIS A 30 -11.67 -9.64 -9.16
C HIS A 30 -10.53 -8.94 -8.41
N LEU A 31 -10.17 -7.77 -8.91
CA LEU A 31 -9.18 -6.89 -8.29
C LEU A 31 -9.80 -6.24 -7.05
N MET A 32 -9.28 -6.53 -5.87
CA MET A 32 -9.62 -5.82 -4.65
C MET A 32 -8.58 -4.75 -4.37
N SER A 33 -9.05 -3.51 -4.24
CA SER A 33 -8.21 -2.38 -3.82
C SER A 33 -8.37 -2.14 -2.32
N GLU A 34 -7.25 -1.95 -1.64
CA GLU A 34 -7.21 -1.50 -0.24
C GLU A 34 -6.49 -0.17 -0.14
N PHE A 35 -7.01 0.69 0.73
CA PHE A 35 -6.52 2.05 0.92
C PHE A 35 -5.85 2.19 2.28
N GLY A 36 -4.73 2.90 2.29
CA GLY A 36 -3.92 3.03 3.50
C GLY A 36 -3.06 4.27 3.52
N VAL A 37 -2.37 4.44 4.64
CA VAL A 37 -1.42 5.53 4.88
C VAL A 37 -0.08 4.94 5.28
N VAL A 38 0.99 5.44 4.68
CA VAL A 38 2.36 5.06 5.04
C VAL A 38 2.66 5.52 6.47
N VAL A 39 3.05 4.59 7.33
CA VAL A 39 3.51 4.85 8.70
C VAL A 39 5.02 5.03 8.74
N HIS A 40 5.73 4.17 8.02
CA HIS A 40 7.19 4.20 7.91
C HIS A 40 7.61 3.59 6.57
N CYS A 41 8.69 4.09 5.99
CA CYS A 41 9.29 3.50 4.80
C CYS A 41 10.81 3.59 4.90
N TRP A 42 11.53 2.58 4.41
CA TRP A 42 12.98 2.47 4.45
C TRP A 42 13.50 1.70 3.24
N LEU A 43 14.77 1.93 2.89
CA LEU A 43 15.46 1.07 1.92
C LEU A 43 15.83 -0.23 2.63
N ASP A 44 15.32 -1.36 2.14
CA ASP A 44 15.74 -2.68 2.60
C ASP A 44 17.00 -3.10 1.82
N ASP A 45 18.16 -3.03 2.49
CA ASP A 45 19.46 -3.30 1.89
C ASP A 45 19.63 -4.77 1.43
N GLU A 46 18.81 -5.70 1.93
CA GLU A 46 18.89 -7.12 1.54
C GLU A 46 18.29 -7.34 0.14
N ILE A 47 17.17 -6.67 -0.15
CA ILE A 47 16.45 -6.81 -1.43
C ILE A 47 16.68 -5.65 -2.39
N GLY A 48 17.25 -4.53 -1.92
CA GLY A 48 17.54 -3.34 -2.71
C GLY A 48 16.30 -2.57 -3.15
N LEU A 49 15.19 -2.69 -2.43
CA LEU A 49 13.91 -2.03 -2.69
C LEU A 49 13.44 -1.27 -1.45
N PHE A 50 12.54 -0.30 -1.64
CA PHE A 50 11.89 0.34 -0.50
C PHE A 50 10.78 -0.55 0.05
N ASP A 51 10.81 -0.81 1.36
CA ASP A 51 9.72 -1.44 2.09
C ASP A 51 9.02 -0.39 2.95
N CYS A 52 7.69 -0.46 2.99
CA CYS A 52 6.87 0.45 3.78
C CYS A 52 5.89 -0.31 4.69
N TYR A 53 5.73 0.18 5.92
CA TYR A 53 4.62 -0.19 6.81
C TYR A 53 3.42 0.70 6.54
N ILE A 54 2.28 0.08 6.24
CA ILE A 54 1.05 0.76 5.84
C ILE A 54 -0.05 0.46 6.85
N ALA A 55 -0.72 1.50 7.35
CA ALA A 55 -1.97 1.37 8.08
C ALA A 55 -3.13 1.33 7.08
N PHE A 56 -3.83 0.20 6.98
CA PHE A 56 -4.93 -0.01 6.04
C PHE A 56 -6.30 0.23 6.69
N PHE A 57 -7.22 0.76 5.89
CA PHE A 57 -8.58 1.15 6.29
C PHE A 57 -9.68 0.45 5.48
N GLY A 58 -9.32 -0.51 4.61
CA GLY A 58 -10.28 -1.23 3.76
C GLY A 58 -10.51 -0.52 2.42
N ASP A 59 -11.76 -0.39 2.01
CA ASP A 59 -12.17 0.10 0.67
C ASP A 59 -12.09 1.61 0.48
N ALA A 60 -11.88 2.38 1.55
CA ALA A 60 -11.73 3.83 1.50
C ALA A 60 -10.85 4.37 2.64
N LEU A 61 -10.29 5.57 2.43
CA LEU A 61 -9.65 6.31 3.51
C LEU A 61 -10.72 6.95 4.43
N PRO A 62 -10.52 6.95 5.76
CA PRO A 62 -11.47 7.55 6.68
C PRO A 62 -11.51 9.07 6.53
N THR A 63 -12.68 9.66 6.69
CA THR A 63 -12.82 11.11 6.87
C THR A 63 -12.85 11.41 8.37
N GLY A 64 -11.72 11.89 8.91
CA GLY A 64 -11.57 12.14 10.34
C GLY A 64 -11.05 10.91 11.11
N GLU A 65 -11.56 10.70 12.33
CA GLU A 65 -11.16 9.55 13.14
C GLU A 65 -11.71 8.24 12.54
N PRO A 66 -10.88 7.21 12.32
CA PRO A 66 -11.35 5.94 11.80
C PRO A 66 -12.27 5.23 12.81
N ALA A 67 -13.38 4.67 12.32
CA ALA A 67 -14.33 3.94 13.16
C ALA A 67 -13.73 2.67 13.79
N GLU A 68 -12.74 2.08 13.12
CA GLU A 68 -12.02 0.90 13.57
C GLU A 68 -10.51 1.17 13.55
N LYS A 69 -9.78 0.51 14.44
CA LYS A 69 -8.32 0.63 14.46
C LYS A 69 -7.75 0.00 13.18
N PRO A 70 -6.94 0.74 12.39
CA PRO A 70 -6.33 0.16 11.20
C PRO A 70 -5.34 -0.94 11.57
N TYR A 71 -5.25 -1.94 10.73
CA TYR A 71 -4.20 -2.96 10.83
C TYR A 71 -2.97 -2.49 10.03
N VAL A 72 -1.78 -2.94 10.44
CA VAL A 72 -0.50 -2.53 9.83
C VAL A 72 0.17 -3.72 9.16
N LEU A 73 0.49 -3.60 7.87
CA LEU A 73 1.25 -4.60 7.10
C LEU A 73 2.46 -3.98 6.40
N ARG A 74 3.45 -4.83 6.08
CA ARG A 74 4.64 -4.47 5.32
C ARG A 74 4.44 -4.80 3.84
N TYR A 75 4.73 -3.85 2.96
CA TYR A 75 4.74 -4.06 1.51
C TYR A 75 5.90 -3.32 0.88
N ALA A 76 6.44 -3.89 -0.21
CA ALA A 76 7.38 -3.18 -1.07
C ALA A 76 6.68 -1.98 -1.71
N ALA A 77 7.39 -0.86 -1.85
CA ALA A 77 6.87 0.39 -2.41
C ALA A 77 6.32 0.20 -3.83
N VAL A 78 6.93 -0.69 -4.61
CA VAL A 78 6.45 -1.08 -5.95
C VAL A 78 5.03 -1.66 -5.96
N SER A 79 4.58 -2.24 -4.86
CA SER A 79 3.23 -2.79 -4.70
C SER A 79 2.18 -1.73 -4.37
N LEU A 80 2.58 -0.47 -4.21
CA LEU A 80 1.73 0.62 -3.70
C LEU A 80 1.61 1.74 -4.74
N ALA A 81 0.38 2.10 -5.11
CA ALA A 81 0.12 3.29 -5.88
C ALA A 81 -0.03 4.49 -4.93
N ALA A 82 0.89 5.45 -4.98
CA ALA A 82 0.77 6.70 -4.23
C ALA A 82 -0.38 7.54 -4.81
N LEU A 83 -1.27 7.98 -3.93
CA LEU A 83 -2.41 8.84 -4.30
C LEU A 83 -1.97 10.29 -4.15
N VAL A 84 -2.07 11.05 -5.25
CA VAL A 84 -1.83 12.49 -5.26
C VAL A 84 -3.13 13.18 -4.84
N GLU A 85 -3.06 14.11 -3.89
CA GLU A 85 -4.17 15.04 -3.60
C GLU A 85 -4.20 16.18 -4.62
#